data_AF-A0A9E2VT07-F1
#
_entry.id   AF-A0A9E2VT07-F1
#
_cell.length_a   1.000
_cell.length_b   1.000
_cell.length_c   1.000
_cell.angle_alpha   90.00
_cell.angle_beta   90.00
_cell.angle_gamma   90.00
#
_symmetry.space_group_name_H-M   'P 1'
#
loop_
_entity.id
_entity.type
_entity.pdbx_description
1 polymer ?
#
loop_
_entity_poly.entity_id
_entity_poly.type
_entity_poly.pdbx_seq_one_letter_code
_entity_poly.pdbx_strand_id
1 'polypeptide(L)' 'MKVLNVISVVCLIVSASSWAVGQTRGTPKEGQAVYKQYCLRCHGEKLDGNGPEAQYLILRPANFQSQ' A
#
# COMPACT_ATOMS: atom_id res chain seq x y z
N MET A 1 -8.14 -45.32 4.05
CA MET A 1 -9.30 -44.40 4.05
C MET A 1 -9.15 -43.25 5.04
N LYS A 2 -8.97 -43.52 6.36
CA LYS A 2 -8.75 -42.47 7.38
C LYS A 2 -7.54 -41.56 7.09
N VAL A 3 -6.41 -42.15 6.69
CA VAL A 3 -5.17 -41.42 6.40
C VAL A 3 -5.31 -40.50 5.17
N LEU A 4 -6.02 -40.94 4.14
CA LEU A 4 -6.26 -40.16 2.92
C LEU A 4 -7.17 -38.95 3.21
N ASN A 5 -8.19 -39.12 4.06
CA ASN A 5 -9.04 -38.01 4.51
C ASN A 5 -8.27 -36.99 5.34
N VAL A 6 -7.37 -37.45 6.22
CA VAL A 6 -6.52 -36.55 7.03
C VAL A 6 -5.61 -35.71 6.13
N ILE A 7 -4.98 -36.33 5.12
CA ILE A 7 -4.13 -35.60 4.17
C ILE A 7 -4.94 -34.57 3.38
N SER A 8 -6.14 -34.93 2.91
CA SER A 8 -7.01 -34.00 2.17
C SER A 8 -7.42 -32.77 3.01
N VAL A 9 -7.80 -32.99 4.27
CA VAL A 9 -8.17 -31.91 5.20
C VAL A 9 -6.98 -30.99 5.48
N VAL A 10 -5.78 -31.54 5.69
CA VAL A 10 -4.57 -30.75 5.92
C VAL A 10 -4.22 -29.90 4.70
N CYS A 11 -4.30 -30.47 3.49
CA CYS A 11 -4.05 -29.73 2.25
C CYS A 11 -5.02 -28.56 2.05
N LEU A 12 -6.31 -28.74 2.38
CA LEU A 12 -7.31 -27.67 2.30
C LEU A 12 -7.05 -26.54 3.31
N ILE A 13 -6.64 -26.88 4.54
CA ILE A 13 -6.29 -25.88 5.56
C ILE A 13 -5.06 -25.05 5.14
N VAL A 14 -4.03 -25.71 4.61
CA VAL A 14 -2.80 -25.04 4.14
C VAL A 14 -3.09 -24.13 2.96
N SER A 15 -3.85 -24.58 1.97
CA SER A 15 -4.18 -23.78 0.79
C SER A 15 -5.10 -22.59 1.09
N ALA A 16 -5.99 -22.70 2.08
CA ALA A 16 -6.81 -21.57 2.56
C ALA A 16 -5.98 -20.50 3.31
N SER A 17 -4.90 -20.88 3.98
CA SER A 17 -4.05 -19.93 4.74
C SER A 17 -3.24 -18.99 3.85
N SER A 18 -2.96 -19.38 2.59
CA SER A 18 -2.22 -18.54 1.62
C SER A 18 -2.93 -17.25 1.23
N TRP A 19 -4.26 -17.17 1.36
CA TRP A 19 -5.04 -15.97 1.01
C TRP A 19 -4.99 -14.90 2.10
N ALA A 20 -4.77 -15.29 3.36
CA ALA A 20 -4.76 -14.38 4.51
C ALA A 20 -3.41 -13.66 4.69
N VAL A 21 -2.31 -14.29 4.28
CA VAL A 21 -0.94 -13.76 4.47
C VAL A 21 -0.58 -12.71 3.41
N GLY A 22 -1.26 -12.69 2.25
CA GLY A 22 -0.93 -11.83 1.11
C GLY A 22 -1.31 -10.35 1.24
N GLN A 23 -2.05 -9.92 2.27
CA GLN A 23 -2.53 -8.54 2.41
C GLN A 23 -1.97 -7.84 3.65
N THR A 24 -0.64 -7.71 3.76
CA THR A 24 -0.07 -6.76 4.71
C THR A 24 -0.22 -5.34 4.15
N ARG A 25 -1.25 -4.62 4.61
CA ARG A 25 -1.34 -3.18 4.36
C ARG A 25 -0.26 -2.47 5.19
N GLY A 26 0.48 -1.56 4.56
CA GLY A 26 1.40 -0.69 5.29
C GLY A 26 0.67 0.20 6.29
N THR A 27 1.39 0.70 7.28
CA THR A 27 0.87 1.62 8.29
C THR A 27 0.90 3.06 7.79
N PRO A 28 0.05 3.96 8.33
CA PRO A 28 0.12 5.39 8.02
C PRO A 28 1.50 6.01 8.29
N LYS A 29 2.23 5.50 9.30
CA LYS A 29 3.56 5.98 9.67
C LYS A 29 4.60 5.63 8.60
N GLU A 30 4.56 4.40 8.09
CA GLU A 30 5.42 3.97 6.96
C GLU A 30 5.08 4.76 5.70
N GLY A 31 3.79 4.97 5.43
CA GLY A 31 3.32 5.83 4.34
C GLY A 31 3.83 7.26 4.44
N GLN A 32 3.84 7.84 5.65
CA GLN A 32 4.37 9.19 5.88
C GLN A 32 5.87 9.28 5.56
N ALA A 33 6.66 8.26 5.91
CA ALA A 33 8.08 8.22 5.60
C ALA A 33 8.31 8.19 4.08
N VAL A 34 7.58 7.33 3.37
CA VAL A 34 7.62 7.26 1.89
C VAL A 34 7.19 8.60 1.27
N TYR A 35 6.12 9.21 1.77
CA TYR A 35 5.63 10.49 1.28
C TYR A 35 6.70 11.59 1.39
N LYS A 36 7.33 11.71 2.56
CA LYS A 36 8.39 12.69 2.81
C LYS A 36 9.58 12.49 1.87
N GLN A 37 9.94 11.23 1.61
CA GLN A 37 11.11 10.90 0.81
C GLN A 37 10.88 11.14 -0.69
N TYR A 38 9.70 10.83 -1.21
CA TYR A 38 9.48 10.77 -2.66
C TYR A 38 8.41 11.71 -3.20
N CYS A 39 7.44 12.12 -2.38
CA CYS A 39 6.25 12.81 -2.85
C CYS A 39 6.23 14.30 -2.45
N LEU A 40 6.78 14.62 -1.27
CA LEU A 40 6.67 15.93 -0.63
C LEU A 40 7.17 17.09 -1.50
N ARG A 41 8.26 16.89 -2.25
CA ARG A 41 8.86 17.98 -3.03
C ARG A 41 7.94 18.47 -4.17
N CYS A 42 7.07 17.60 -4.69
CA CYS A 42 6.09 17.96 -5.71
C CYS A 42 4.70 18.20 -5.11
N HIS A 43 4.27 17.38 -4.16
CA HIS A 43 2.89 17.40 -3.66
C HIS A 43 2.67 18.24 -2.40
N GLY A 44 3.73 18.74 -1.77
CA GLY A 44 3.67 19.68 -0.64
C GLY A 44 3.35 19.03 0.71
N GLU A 45 3.73 19.67 1.81
CA GLU A 45 3.46 19.14 3.17
C GLU A 45 1.97 19.02 3.50
N LYS A 46 1.15 19.86 2.86
CA LYS A 46 -0.31 19.91 3.06
C LYS A 46 -1.08 18.95 2.14
N LEU A 47 -0.38 18.13 1.35
CA LEU A 47 -0.98 17.21 0.39
C LEU A 47 -1.82 17.92 -0.69
N ASP A 48 -1.53 19.19 -0.97
CA ASP A 48 -2.33 20.09 -1.80
C ASP A 48 -1.82 20.23 -3.24
N GLY A 49 -0.71 19.57 -3.57
CA GLY A 49 -0.06 19.68 -4.87
C GLY A 49 0.88 20.89 -5.00
N ASN A 50 1.13 21.62 -3.92
CA ASN A 50 1.92 22.87 -3.93
C ASN A 50 3.34 22.66 -3.35
N GLY A 51 4.00 21.57 -3.72
CA GLY A 51 5.39 21.35 -3.33
C GLY A 51 6.35 22.38 -3.96
N PRO A 52 7.56 22.56 -3.40
CA PRO A 52 8.54 23.53 -3.92
C PRO A 52 8.94 23.29 -5.38
N GLU A 53 8.79 22.07 -5.91
CA GLU A 53 9.05 21.75 -7.31
C GLU A 53 7.81 21.81 -8.20
N ALA A 54 6.62 21.96 -7.64
CA ALA A 54 5.37 21.95 -8.40
C ALA A 54 5.36 23.00 -9.52
N GLN A 55 5.98 24.15 -9.28
CA GLN A 55 6.06 25.26 -10.24
C GLN A 55 6.91 24.96 -11.49
N TYR A 56 7.78 23.94 -11.45
CA TYR A 56 8.62 23.55 -12.59
C TYR A 56 8.00 22.45 -13.45
N LEU A 57 6.84 21.92 -13.05
CA LEU A 57 6.17 20.84 -13.75
C LEU A 57 5.10 21.41 -14.71
N ILE A 58 5.08 20.90 -15.95
CA ILE A 58 4.09 21.28 -16.96
C ILE A 58 2.68 20.84 -16.52
N LEU A 59 2.59 19.67 -15.91
CA LEU A 59 1.37 19.15 -15.31
C LEU A 59 1.37 19.44 -13.82
N ARG A 60 0.29 20.04 -13.33
CA ARG A 60 0.13 20.26 -11.89
C ARG A 60 0.10 18.92 -11.14
N PRO A 61 0.87 18.78 -10.05
CA PRO A 61 0.76 17.63 -9.17
C PRO A 61 -0.65 17.47 -8.63
N ALA A 62 -1.07 16.22 -8.41
CA ALA A 62 -2.37 15.91 -7.82
C ALA A 62 -2.52 16.53 -6.42
N ASN A 63 -3.71 17.09 -6.15
CA ASN A 63 -4.15 17.45 -4.82
C ASN A 63 -4.83 16.23 -4.19
N PHE A 64 -4.33 15.76 -3.04
CA PHE A 64 -4.87 14.59 -2.35
C PHE A 64 -5.99 14.94 -1.36
N GLN A 65 -6.29 16.21 -1.14
CA GLN A 65 -7.41 16.64 -0.28
C GLN A 65 -8.78 16.49 -0.96
N SER A 66 -8.80 16.32 -2.28
CA SER A 66 -10.03 16.14 -3.07
C SER A 66 -10.39 14.67 -3.32
N GLN A 67 -9.69 13.74 -2.68
CA GLN A 67 -9.95 12.29 -2.77
C GLN A 67 -10.72 11.79 -1.55
#